data_AF-A0A135I2P0-F1
#
_entry.id   AF-A0A135I2P0-F1
#
_cell.length_a   1.000
_cell.length_b   1.000
_cell.length_c   1.000
_cell.angle_alpha   90.00
_cell.angle_beta   90.00
_cell.angle_gamma   90.00
#
_symmetry.space_group_name_H-M   'P 1'
#
loop_
_entity.id
_entity.type
_entity.pdbx_description
1 polymer ?
#
loop_
_entity_poly.entity_id
_entity_poly.type
_entity_poly.pdbx_seq_one_letter_code
_entity_poly.pdbx_strand_id
1 'polypeptide(L)'
;MQDSPEYSDWQDVLDLIHRAIESGREAEILKVLLTQDERTALITRVNIVNELLKGEISQRQLSQMLGVGIATITRGSNEIKQLDDEQKASLMKLLEK
;
A
#
# COMPACT_ATOMS: atom_id res chain seq x y z
N MET A 1 -7.99 24.57 27.19
CA MET A 1 -8.41 23.28 26.60
C MET A 1 -7.67 23.20 25.27
N GLN A 2 -7.01 22.09 24.96
CA GLN A 2 -6.43 21.93 23.62
C GLN A 2 -7.58 21.63 22.67
N ASP A 3 -7.93 22.61 21.83
CA ASP A 3 -9.04 22.53 20.87
C ASP A 3 -8.60 21.91 19.53
N SER A 4 -7.58 21.03 19.53
CA SER A 4 -7.04 20.43 18.30
C SER A 4 -6.59 18.99 18.51
N PRO A 5 -6.74 18.12 17.49
CA PRO A 5 -6.26 16.75 17.56
C PRO A 5 -4.74 16.69 17.75
N GLU A 6 -4.26 15.70 18.50
CA GLU A 6 -2.84 15.49 18.79
C GLU A 6 -2.04 15.05 17.56
N TYR A 7 -2.69 14.33 16.63
CA TYR A 7 -2.13 13.91 15.35
C TYR A 7 -2.59 14.89 14.27
N SER A 8 -1.64 15.52 13.57
CA SER A 8 -1.90 16.65 12.69
C SER A 8 -1.36 16.48 11.27
N ASP A 9 -0.39 15.60 11.07
CA ASP A 9 0.15 15.31 9.75
C ASP A 9 0.35 13.80 9.49
N TRP A 10 0.79 13.48 8.28
CA TRP A 10 1.07 12.10 7.87
C TRP A 10 2.30 11.50 8.56
N GLN A 11 3.28 12.34 8.92
CA GLN A 11 4.49 11.90 9.59
C GLN A 11 4.17 11.34 10.99
N ASP A 12 3.22 11.95 11.70
CA ASP A 12 2.75 11.45 13.01
C ASP A 12 2.25 9.99 12.93
N VAL A 13 1.58 9.64 11.82
CA VAL A 13 1.09 8.27 11.57
C VAL A 13 2.24 7.31 11.26
N LEU A 14 3.21 7.74 10.44
CA LEU A 14 4.40 6.95 10.13
C LEU A 14 5.22 6.65 11.39
N ASP A 15 5.39 7.64 12.25
CA ASP A 15 6.13 7.50 13.50
C ASP A 15 5.42 6.56 14.48
N LEU A 16 4.09 6.59 14.53
CA LEU A 16 3.29 5.63 15.30
C LEU A 16 3.49 4.19 14.80
N ILE A 17 3.46 3.98 13.48
CA ILE A 17 3.67 2.65 12.88
C ILE A 17 5.09 2.16 13.15
N HIS A 18 6.12 3.01 13.04
CA HIS A 18 7.50 2.62 13.36
C HIS A 18 7.64 2.16 14.82
N ARG A 19 7.12 2.92 15.78
CA ARG A 19 7.10 2.51 17.20
C ARG A 19 6.34 1.20 17.42
N ALA A 20 5.25 1.00 16.69
CA ALA A 20 4.49 -0.26 16.75
C ALA A 20 5.34 -1.45 16.32
N ILE A 21 6.05 -1.33 15.20
CA ILE A 21 6.95 -2.38 14.67
C ILE A 21 8.10 -2.67 15.64
N GLU A 22 8.75 -1.64 16.19
CA GLU A 22 9.85 -1.81 17.17
C GLU A 22 9.39 -2.57 18.43
N SER A 23 8.11 -2.43 18.80
CA SER A 23 7.51 -3.13 19.93
C SER A 23 6.82 -4.45 19.58
N GLY A 24 6.78 -4.84 18.29
CA GLY A 24 6.11 -6.05 17.80
C GLY A 24 4.57 -6.01 17.90
N ARG A 25 3.97 -4.81 17.83
CA ARG A 25 2.52 -4.56 18.00
C ARG A 25 1.84 -3.99 16.76
N GLU A 26 2.51 -4.00 15.62
CA GLU A 26 2.00 -3.46 14.35
C GLU A 26 0.67 -4.10 13.93
N ALA A 27 0.50 -5.41 14.16
CA ALA A 27 -0.75 -6.10 13.83
C ALA A 27 -1.94 -5.61 14.68
N GLU A 28 -1.72 -5.32 15.96
CA GLU A 28 -2.76 -4.81 16.87
C GLU A 28 -3.16 -3.39 16.46
N ILE A 29 -2.19 -2.50 16.25
CA ILE A 29 -2.43 -1.11 15.86
C ILE A 29 -3.14 -1.03 14.51
N LEU A 30 -2.64 -1.72 13.48
CA LEU A 30 -3.26 -1.70 12.16
C LEU A 30 -4.66 -2.32 12.15
N LYS A 31 -4.95 -3.26 13.05
CA LYS A 31 -6.30 -3.82 13.20
C LYS A 31 -7.30 -2.80 13.78
N VAL A 32 -6.84 -1.92 14.66
CA VAL A 32 -7.66 -0.85 15.26
C VAL A 32 -7.82 0.32 14.29
N LEU A 33 -6.76 0.70 13.57
CA LEU A 33 -6.78 1.85 12.66
C LEU A 33 -7.53 1.58 11.35
N LEU A 34 -7.50 0.35 10.86
CA LEU A 34 -8.09 -0.02 9.57
C LEU A 34 -9.34 -0.87 9.77
N THR A 35 -10.34 -0.62 8.95
CA THR A 35 -11.49 -1.50 8.79
C THR A 35 -11.09 -2.79 8.06
N GLN A 36 -11.98 -3.79 8.09
CA GLN A 36 -11.76 -5.04 7.34
C GLN A 36 -11.65 -4.80 5.83
N ASP A 37 -12.45 -3.87 5.30
CA ASP A 37 -12.46 -3.54 3.87
C ASP A 37 -11.17 -2.82 3.47
N GLU A 38 -10.66 -1.92 4.30
CA GLU A 38 -9.38 -1.25 4.05
C GLU A 38 -8.20 -2.21 4.07
N ARG A 39 -8.18 -3.17 5.02
CA ARG A 39 -7.16 -4.23 5.02
C ARG A 39 -7.20 -5.06 3.73
N THR A 40 -8.40 -5.42 3.28
CA THR A 40 -8.60 -6.16 2.02
C THR A 40 -8.15 -5.31 0.83
N ALA A 41 -8.45 -4.02 0.82
CA ALA A 41 -8.02 -3.09 -0.20
C ALA A 41 -6.49 -2.94 -0.25
N LEU A 42 -5.81 -2.91 0.90
CA LEU A 42 -4.34 -2.87 0.96
C LEU A 42 -3.73 -4.14 0.35
N ILE A 43 -4.23 -5.33 0.69
CA ILE A 43 -3.77 -6.60 0.09
C ILE A 43 -3.90 -6.53 -1.44
N THR A 44 -5.06 -6.10 -1.93
CA THR A 44 -5.29 -5.95 -3.37
C THR A 44 -4.35 -4.93 -4.00
N ARG A 45 -4.11 -3.78 -3.37
CA ARG A 45 -3.17 -2.76 -3.88
C ARG A 45 -1.73 -3.27 -3.94
N VAL A 46 -1.28 -4.03 -2.93
CA VAL A 46 0.03 -4.68 -2.94
C VAL A 46 0.14 -5.64 -4.12
N ASN A 47 -0.88 -6.47 -4.37
CA ASN A 47 -0.88 -7.36 -5.53
C ASN A 47 -0.87 -6.60 -6.86
N ILE A 48 -1.63 -5.49 -6.97
CA ILE A 48 -1.61 -4.65 -8.18
C ILE A 48 -0.20 -4.13 -8.43
N VAL A 49 0.46 -3.57 -7.41
CA VAL A 49 1.80 -2.99 -7.57
C VAL A 49 2.82 -4.07 -7.93
N ASN A 50 2.80 -5.20 -7.23
CA ASN A 50 3.68 -6.33 -7.48
C ASN A 50 3.58 -6.83 -8.93
N GLU A 51 2.37 -7.09 -9.42
CA GLU A 51 2.17 -7.63 -10.77
C GLU A 51 2.46 -6.61 -11.87
N LEU A 52 2.18 -5.32 -11.61
CA LEU A 52 2.53 -4.24 -12.54
C LEU A 52 4.05 -4.04 -12.67
N LEU A 53 4.81 -4.21 -11.57
CA LEU A 53 6.27 -4.11 -11.60
C LEU A 53 6.90 -5.31 -12.31
N LYS A 54 6.34 -6.52 -12.17
CA LYS A 54 6.78 -7.70 -12.91
C LYS A 54 6.54 -7.58 -14.42
N GLY A 55 5.41 -6.97 -14.82
CA GLY A 55 5.08 -6.73 -16.23
C GLY A 55 4.71 -7.98 -17.03
N GLU A 56 4.45 -9.11 -16.38
CA GLU A 56 4.17 -10.41 -17.02
C GLU A 56 2.74 -10.52 -17.59
N ILE A 57 1.78 -9.80 -17.00
CA ILE A 57 0.36 -9.84 -17.36
C ILE A 57 -0.18 -8.46 -17.73
N SER A 58 -1.14 -8.42 -18.64
CA SER A 58 -1.82 -7.17 -19.02
C SER A 58 -2.71 -6.63 -17.90
N GLN A 59 -2.97 -5.33 -17.89
CA GLN A 59 -3.88 -4.69 -16.92
C GLN A 59 -5.29 -5.31 -16.93
N ARG A 60 -5.76 -5.78 -18.09
CA ARG A 60 -7.05 -6.46 -18.21
C ARG A 60 -7.04 -7.83 -17.54
N GLN A 61 -5.97 -8.61 -17.72
CA GLN A 61 -5.80 -9.89 -17.03
C GLN A 61 -5.68 -9.68 -15.51
N LEU A 62 -4.91 -8.68 -15.08
CA LEU A 62 -4.77 -8.32 -13.67
C LEU A 62 -6.12 -7.91 -13.04
N SER A 63 -6.91 -7.10 -13.75
CA SER A 63 -8.27 -6.72 -13.35
C SER A 63 -9.18 -7.94 -13.16
N GLN A 64 -9.14 -8.91 -14.07
CA GLN A 64 -9.91 -10.15 -13.97
C GLN A 64 -9.42 -11.04 -12.81
N MET A 65 -8.10 -11.18 -12.66
CA MET A 65 -7.49 -12.00 -11.62
C MET A 65 -7.81 -11.49 -10.21
N LEU A 66 -7.77 -10.17 -10.01
CA LEU A 66 -8.02 -9.54 -8.70
C LEU A 66 -9.48 -9.17 -8.47
N GLY A 67 -10.36 -9.37 -9.46
CA GLY A 67 -11.78 -9.02 -9.36
C GLY A 67 -12.03 -7.52 -9.16
N VAL A 68 -11.10 -6.65 -9.58
CA VAL A 68 -11.22 -5.19 -9.45
C VAL A 68 -11.43 -4.54 -10.80
N GLY A 69 -12.13 -3.40 -10.82
CA GLY A 69 -12.30 -2.62 -12.04
C GLY A 69 -10.97 -2.11 -12.63
N ILE A 70 -10.90 -2.03 -13.96
CA ILE A 70 -9.73 -1.55 -14.70
C ILE A 70 -9.26 -0.19 -14.19
N ALA A 71 -10.17 0.72 -13.81
CA ALA A 71 -9.83 2.04 -13.27
C ALA A 71 -8.92 1.98 -12.03
N THR A 72 -9.06 0.96 -11.18
CA THR A 72 -8.19 0.75 -10.02
C THR A 72 -6.79 0.35 -10.45
N ILE A 73 -6.68 -0.51 -11.48
CA ILE A 73 -5.39 -0.90 -12.07
C ILE A 73 -4.71 0.30 -12.74
N THR A 74 -5.47 1.09 -13.50
CA THR A 74 -4.95 2.28 -14.18
C THR A 74 -4.38 3.30 -13.21
N ARG A 75 -5.04 3.54 -12.06
CA ARG A 75 -4.49 4.38 -10.99
C ARG A 75 -3.15 3.83 -10.48
N GLY A 76 -3.10 2.55 -10.12
CA GLY A 76 -1.86 1.91 -9.66
C GLY A 76 -0.72 2.01 -10.70
N SER A 77 -1.02 1.80 -11.98
CA SER A 77 -0.03 1.92 -13.05
C SER A 77 0.49 3.35 -13.21
N ASN A 78 -0.35 4.37 -13.00
CA ASN A 78 0.08 5.76 -13.07
C ASN A 78 0.99 6.15 -11.90
N GLU A 79 0.74 5.63 -10.69
CA GLU A 79 1.65 5.83 -9.54
C GLU A 79 3.04 5.22 -9.82
N ILE A 80 3.08 4.00 -10.35
CA ILE A 80 4.36 3.32 -10.66
C ILE A 80 5.13 4.03 -11.78
N LYS A 81 4.44 4.65 -12.74
CA LYS A 81 5.08 5.41 -13.83
C LYS A 81 5.79 6.67 -13.34
N GLN A 82 5.42 7.20 -12.18
CA GLN A 82 6.08 8.36 -11.57
C GLN A 82 7.41 7.98 -10.90
N LEU A 83 7.64 6.68 -10.67
CA LEU A 83 8.87 6.18 -10.09
C LEU A 83 9.97 6.05 -11.16
N ASP A 84 11.19 6.41 -10.78
CA ASP A 84 12.38 6.11 -11.57
C ASP A 84 12.76 4.61 -11.45
N ASP A 85 13.76 4.19 -12.22
CA ASP A 85 14.15 2.78 -12.28
C ASP A 85 14.82 2.29 -10.98
N GLU A 86 15.50 3.17 -10.25
CA GLU A 86 16.11 2.85 -8.94
C GLU A 86 15.03 2.63 -7.88
N GLN A 87 14.03 3.50 -7.84
CA GLN A 87 12.87 3.39 -6.97
C GLN A 87 12.07 2.12 -7.25
N LYS A 88 11.84 1.79 -8.54
CA LYS A 88 11.17 0.53 -8.93
C LYS A 88 11.96 -0.69 -8.48
N ALA A 89 13.28 -0.69 -8.67
CA ALA A 89 14.14 -1.79 -8.25
C ALA A 89 14.14 -1.99 -6.73
N SER A 90 14.24 -0.89 -5.97
CA SER A 90 14.15 -0.91 -4.51
C SER A 90 12.79 -1.44 -4.04
N LEU A 91 11.70 -0.97 -4.64
CA LEU A 91 10.35 -1.42 -4.32
C LEU A 91 10.12 -2.89 -4.65
N MET A 92 10.63 -3.38 -5.80
CA MET A 92 10.56 -4.80 -6.14
C MET A 92 11.25 -5.66 -5.07
N LYS A 93 12.44 -5.26 -4.62
CA LYS A 93 13.16 -5.97 -3.55
C LYS A 93 12.40 -5.99 -2.23
N LEU A 94 11.68 -4.92 -1.88
CA LEU A 94 10.84 -4.88 -0.68
C LEU A 94 9.59 -5.77 -0.78
N LEU A 95 9.13 -6.07 -2.00
CA LEU A 95 7.97 -6.92 -2.25
C LEU A 95 8.31 -8.41 -2.37
N GLU A 96 9.60 -8.76 -2.44
CA GLU A 96 10.06 -10.14 -2.37
C GLU A 96 9.74 -10.75 -0.99
N LYS A 97 9.20 -11.98 -1.00
CA LYS A 97 8.84 -12.73 0.21
C LYS A 97 9.95 -13.68 0.65
#